data_AF-A0A103R618-F1
#
_entry.id   AF-A0A103R618-F1
#
_cell.length_a   1.000
_cell.length_b   1.000
_cell.length_c   1.000
_cell.angle_alpha   90.00
_cell.angle_beta   90.00
_cell.angle_gamma   90.00
#
_symmetry.space_group_name_H-M   'P 1'
#
loop_
_entity.id
_entity.type
_entity.pdbx_description
1 polymer ?
#
loop_
_entity_poly.entity_id
_entity_poly.type
_entity_poly.pdbx_seq_one_letter_code
_entity_poly.pdbx_strand_id
1 'polypeptide(L)'
;MKRNISHFLRLLASLPRVVCRRRARGGLTHQQFKDACLIFQICLLVHCFMAASIWWARSHKGDPTRWLGVAMAVAWVVFFWWFLLKQAYMTVENAVEREIQR
;
A
#
# COMPACT_ATOMS: atom_id res chain seq x y z
N MET A 1 1.03 9.95 22.63
CA MET A 1 0.59 9.12 21.48
C MET A 1 0.03 9.93 20.29
N LYS A 2 -0.91 10.90 20.47
CA LYS A 2 -1.46 11.75 19.38
C LYS A 2 -0.43 12.50 18.52
N ARG A 3 0.70 12.92 19.11
CA ARG A 3 1.77 13.66 18.42
C ARG A 3 2.58 12.82 17.42
N ASN A 4 2.66 11.50 17.64
CA ASN A 4 3.43 10.61 16.76
C ASN A 4 2.65 10.28 15.48
N ILE A 5 1.35 10.08 15.59
CA ILE A 5 0.46 9.79 14.46
C ILE A 5 0.41 10.98 13.48
N SER A 6 0.33 12.21 13.99
CA SER A 6 0.33 13.40 13.13
C SER A 6 1.66 13.64 12.42
N HIS A 7 2.79 13.30 13.05
CA HIS A 7 4.11 13.36 12.42
C HIS A 7 4.27 12.29 11.33
N PHE A 8 3.78 11.08 11.59
CA PHE A 8 3.81 9.97 10.64
C PHE A 8 2.93 10.26 9.41
N LEU A 9 1.73 10.81 9.62
CA LEU A 9 0.84 11.26 8.54
C LEU A 9 1.43 12.41 7.74
N ARG A 10 2.15 13.34 8.37
CA ARG A 10 2.88 14.42 7.66
C ARG A 10 4.04 13.88 6.83
N LEU A 11 4.79 12.91 7.35
CA LEU A 11 5.84 12.20 6.61
C LEU A 11 5.25 11.47 5.41
N LEU A 12 4.19 10.69 5.61
CA LEU A 12 3.45 10.03 4.53
C LEU A 12 2.96 11.07 3.50
N ALA A 13 2.27 12.13 3.90
CA ALA A 13 1.80 13.17 2.98
C ALA A 13 2.93 13.92 2.25
N SER A 14 4.15 13.93 2.80
CA SER A 14 5.31 14.57 2.17
C SER A 14 5.99 13.69 1.10
N LEU A 15 5.91 12.36 1.21
CA LEU A 15 6.48 11.43 0.24
C LEU A 15 5.94 11.61 -1.19
N PRO A 16 4.63 11.67 -1.45
CA PRO A 16 4.12 11.89 -2.81
C PRO A 16 4.49 13.30 -3.31
N ARG A 17 4.58 14.31 -2.44
CA ARG A 17 5.08 15.65 -2.83
C ARG A 17 6.55 15.62 -3.26
N VAL A 18 7.40 14.86 -2.57
CA VAL A 18 8.81 14.71 -2.93
C VAL A 18 8.95 13.93 -4.24
N VAL A 19 8.17 12.87 -4.42
CA VAL A 19 8.14 12.05 -5.64
C VAL A 19 7.64 12.86 -6.84
N CYS A 20 6.58 13.66 -6.68
CA CYS A 20 6.10 14.61 -7.70
C CYS A 20 7.15 15.67 -8.06
N ARG A 21 7.85 16.23 -7.06
CA ARG A 21 8.94 17.19 -7.31
C ARG A 21 10.12 16.57 -8.06
N ARG A 22 10.45 15.30 -7.80
CA ARG A 22 11.51 14.59 -8.55
C ARG A 22 11.09 14.31 -9.99
N ARG A 23 9.82 13.95 -10.24
CA ARG A 23 9.27 13.84 -11.61
C ARG A 23 9.31 15.17 -12.37
N ALA A 24 8.91 16.27 -11.71
CA ALA A 24 8.94 17.61 -12.32
C ALA A 24 10.37 18.07 -12.68
N ARG A 25 11.40 17.51 -12.03
CA ARG A 25 12.82 17.77 -12.34
C ARG A 25 13.42 16.77 -13.34
N GLY A 26 12.61 15.91 -13.98
CA GLY A 26 13.06 14.94 -14.97
C GLY A 26 13.88 13.76 -14.41
N GLY A 27 14.05 13.66 -13.08
CA GLY A 27 14.89 12.65 -12.45
C GLY A 27 14.24 11.29 -12.24
N LEU A 28 13.02 11.08 -12.73
CA LEU A 28 12.25 9.85 -12.56
C LEU A 28 11.51 9.51 -13.85
N THR A 29 11.67 8.27 -14.31
CA THR A 29 10.88 7.76 -15.43
C THR A 29 9.40 7.64 -15.03
N HIS A 30 8.50 7.73 -16.00
CA HIS A 30 7.06 7.63 -15.76
C HIS A 30 6.69 6.34 -15.00
N GLN A 31 7.36 5.23 -15.33
CA GLN A 31 7.20 3.93 -14.68
C GLN A 31 7.53 4.01 -13.17
N GLN A 32 8.71 4.51 -12.82
CA GLN A 32 9.15 4.59 -11.42
C GLN A 32 8.27 5.51 -10.57
N PHE A 33 7.71 6.56 -11.16
CA PHE A 33 6.75 7.42 -10.46
C PHE A 33 5.43 6.68 -10.19
N LYS A 34 4.95 5.92 -11.18
CA LYS A 34 3.74 5.12 -11.06
C LYS A 34 3.92 4.07 -9.96
N ASP A 35 5.04 3.36 -9.94
CA ASP A 35 5.34 2.33 -8.93
C ASP A 35 5.46 2.93 -7.53
N ALA A 36 6.16 4.06 -7.37
CA ALA A 36 6.27 4.74 -6.09
C ALA A 36 4.92 5.23 -5.55
N CYS A 37 4.04 5.74 -6.43
CA CYS A 37 2.68 6.12 -6.08
C CYS A 37 1.85 4.90 -5.65
N LEU A 38 2.02 3.78 -6.36
CA LEU A 38 1.33 2.52 -6.08
C LEU A 38 1.73 1.96 -4.71
N ILE A 39 3.03 1.93 -4.38
CA ILE A 39 3.55 1.55 -3.07
C ILE A 39 2.96 2.44 -1.97
N PHE A 40 2.93 3.75 -2.21
CA PHE A 40 2.38 4.70 -1.24
C PHE A 40 0.89 4.47 -0.97
N GLN A 41 0.10 4.30 -2.04
CA GLN A 41 -1.32 4.02 -1.96
C GLN A 41 -1.59 2.72 -1.20
N ILE A 42 -0.81 1.68 -1.49
CA ILE A 42 -0.78 0.39 -0.80
C ILE A 42 -0.51 0.56 0.69
N CYS A 43 0.56 1.27 1.06
CA CYS A 43 0.92 1.48 2.45
C CYS A 43 -0.22 2.19 3.20
N LEU A 44 -0.79 3.26 2.63
CA LEU A 44 -1.92 3.94 3.25
C LEU A 44 -3.14 3.03 3.38
N LEU A 45 -3.48 2.25 2.35
CA LEU A 45 -4.62 1.34 2.36
C LEU A 45 -4.48 0.32 3.49
N VAL A 46 -3.32 -0.35 3.59
CA VAL A 46 -3.07 -1.37 4.62
C VAL A 46 -3.22 -0.79 6.02
N HIS A 47 -2.63 0.38 6.30
CA HIS A 47 -2.67 0.97 7.63
C HIS A 47 -4.07 1.47 8.00
N CYS A 48 -4.80 2.07 7.05
CA CYS A 48 -6.17 2.51 7.27
C CYS A 48 -7.12 1.32 7.50
N PHE A 49 -7.00 0.25 6.70
CA PHE A 49 -7.83 -0.94 6.85
C PHE A 49 -7.49 -1.71 8.11
N MET A 50 -6.22 -1.89 8.46
CA MET A 50 -5.82 -2.48 9.75
C MET A 50 -6.44 -1.72 10.93
N ALA A 51 -6.38 -0.39 10.90
CA ALA A 51 -7.00 0.44 11.94
C ALA A 51 -8.54 0.26 11.97
N ALA A 52 -9.19 0.20 10.80
CA ALA A 52 -10.63 -0.02 10.69
C ALA A 52 -11.04 -1.40 11.20
N SER A 53 -10.30 -2.47 10.87
CA SER A 53 -10.54 -3.83 11.36
C SER A 53 -10.39 -3.94 12.87
N ILE A 54 -9.35 -3.34 13.45
CA ILE A 54 -9.14 -3.30 14.90
C ILE A 54 -10.25 -2.50 15.58
N TRP A 55 -10.62 -1.36 15.01
CA TRP A 55 -11.73 -0.55 15.52
C TRP A 55 -13.04 -1.33 15.49
N TRP A 56 -13.38 -1.98 14.37
CA TRP A 56 -14.58 -2.82 14.23
C TRP A 56 -14.62 -3.94 15.27
N ALA A 57 -13.51 -4.66 15.43
CA ALA A 57 -13.41 -5.77 16.36
C ALA A 57 -13.55 -5.32 17.83
N ARG A 58 -13.10 -4.10 18.16
CA ARG A 58 -13.28 -3.50 19.49
C ARG A 58 -14.70 -2.99 19.72
N SER A 59 -15.34 -2.41 18.71
CA SER A 59 -16.69 -1.86 18.82
C SER A 59 -17.77 -2.95 18.97
N HIS A 60 -17.56 -4.15 18.43
CA HIS A 60 -18.54 -5.26 18.46
C HIS A 60 -18.14 -6.35 19.48
N LYS A 61 -17.61 -5.95 20.63
CA LYS A 61 -17.12 -6.89 21.65
C LYS A 61 -18.31 -7.62 22.31
N GLY A 62 -18.49 -8.89 21.98
CA GLY A 62 -19.59 -9.74 22.49
C GLY A 62 -20.63 -10.12 21.42
N ASP A 63 -20.53 -9.54 20.23
CA ASP A 63 -21.46 -9.76 19.12
C ASP A 63 -20.82 -10.70 18.07
N PRO A 64 -21.55 -11.67 17.47
CA PRO A 64 -20.97 -12.58 16.47
C PRO A 64 -20.43 -11.85 15.24
N THR A 65 -20.97 -10.66 14.97
CA THR A 65 -20.57 -9.74 13.89
C THR A 65 -19.11 -9.26 14.00
N ARG A 66 -18.45 -9.45 15.15
CA ARG A 66 -17.00 -9.22 15.33
C ARG A 66 -16.15 -10.02 14.33
N TRP A 67 -16.58 -11.24 14.01
CA TRP A 67 -15.88 -12.12 13.07
C TRP A 67 -15.87 -11.56 11.65
N LEU A 68 -16.82 -10.67 11.30
CA LEU A 68 -16.81 -9.95 10.03
C LEU A 68 -15.55 -9.08 9.87
N GLY A 69 -15.14 -8.38 10.93
CA GLY A 69 -13.92 -7.57 10.92
C GLY A 69 -12.65 -8.42 10.76
N VAL A 70 -12.66 -9.63 11.34
CA VAL A 70 -11.57 -10.61 11.19
C VAL A 70 -11.54 -11.19 9.78
N ALA A 71 -12.69 -11.64 9.26
CA ALA A 71 -12.81 -12.16 7.90
C ALA A 71 -12.39 -11.12 6.85
N MET A 72 -12.80 -9.87 7.03
CA MET A 72 -12.39 -8.74 6.19
C MET A 72 -10.87 -8.52 6.26
N ALA A 73 -10.28 -8.56 7.46
CA ALA A 73 -8.83 -8.43 7.61
C ALA A 73 -8.06 -9.55 6.88
N VAL A 74 -8.52 -10.80 7.00
CA VAL A 74 -7.93 -11.95 6.31
C VAL A 74 -8.08 -11.81 4.79
N ALA A 75 -9.26 -11.45 4.30
CA ALA A 75 -9.51 -11.22 2.88
C ALA A 75 -8.56 -10.15 2.31
N TRP A 76 -8.32 -9.06 3.06
CA TRP A 76 -7.37 -8.01 2.66
C TRP A 76 -5.93 -8.49 2.63
N VAL A 77 -5.49 -9.29 3.61
CA VAL A 77 -4.14 -9.88 3.60
C VAL A 77 -3.94 -10.76 2.37
N VAL A 78 -4.93 -11.59 2.03
CA VAL A 78 -4.90 -12.47 0.85
C VAL A 78 -4.87 -11.64 -0.44
N PHE A 79 -5.77 -10.66 -0.58
CA PHE A 79 -5.81 -9.77 -1.74
C PHE A 79 -4.47 -9.04 -1.94
N PHE A 80 -3.87 -8.58 -0.84
CA PHE A 80 -2.62 -7.85 -0.88
C PHE A 80 -1.44 -8.74 -1.29
N TRP A 81 -1.36 -9.95 -0.74
CA TRP A 81 -0.36 -10.94 -1.14
C TRP A 81 -0.48 -11.29 -2.62
N TRP A 82 -1.71 -11.50 -3.10
CA TRP A 82 -1.97 -11.75 -4.51
C TRP A 82 -1.55 -10.56 -5.38
N PHE A 83 -1.87 -9.35 -4.96
CA PHE A 83 -1.49 -8.13 -5.66
C PHE A 83 0.03 -7.98 -5.77
N LEU A 84 0.76 -8.17 -4.67
CA LEU A 84 2.22 -8.14 -4.67
C LEU A 84 2.82 -9.23 -5.57
N LEU A 85 2.27 -10.45 -5.52
CA LEU A 85 2.70 -11.55 -6.37
C LEU A 85 2.54 -11.19 -7.85
N LYS A 86 1.40 -10.59 -8.22
CA LYS A 86 1.15 -10.12 -9.59
C LYS A 86 2.16 -9.05 -10.03
N GLN A 87 2.48 -8.09 -9.15
CA GLN A 87 3.47 -7.06 -9.47
C GLN A 87 4.89 -7.65 -9.61
N ALA A 88 5.26 -8.60 -8.75
CA ALA A 88 6.53 -9.30 -8.83
C ALA A 88 6.63 -10.11 -10.14
N TYR A 89 5.58 -10.84 -10.50
CA TYR A 89 5.50 -11.57 -11.77
C TYR A 89 5.69 -10.65 -12.97
N MET A 90 4.92 -9.56 -13.05
CA MET A 90 5.06 -8.58 -14.14
C MET A 90 6.48 -7.98 -14.19
N THR A 91 7.12 -7.76 -13.04
CA THR A 91 8.48 -7.22 -13.00
C THR A 91 9.50 -8.22 -13.55
N VAL A 92 9.35 -9.51 -13.21
CA VAL A 92 10.19 -10.59 -13.73
C VAL A 92 9.97 -10.79 -15.22
N GLU A 93 8.72 -10.80 -15.68
CA GLU A 93 8.37 -10.93 -17.10
C GLU A 93 9.00 -9.81 -17.93
N ASN A 94 8.87 -8.55 -17.49
CA ASN A 94 9.53 -7.41 -18.12
C ASN A 94 11.07 -7.48 -18.09
N ALA A 95 11.66 -8.14 -17.10
CA ALA A 95 13.11 -8.34 -17.03
C ALA A 95 13.59 -9.42 -18.01
N VAL A 96 12.84 -10.52 -18.12
CA VAL A 96 13.09 -11.59 -19.08
C VAL A 96 12.93 -11.09 -20.52
N GLU A 97 11.90 -10.31 -20.82
CA GLU A 97 11.71 -9.71 -22.16
C GLU A 97 12.91 -8.83 -22.57
N ARG A 98 13.51 -8.11 -21.63
CA ARG A 98 14.72 -7.29 -21.89
C ARG A 98 15.97 -8.12 -22.14
N GLU A 99 16.09 -9.28 -21.51
CA GLU A 99 17.21 -10.20 -21.78
C GLU A 99 17.05 -10.91 -23.12
N ILE A 100 15.82 -11.27 -23.52
CA ILE A 100 15.55 -11.92 -24.82
C ILE A 100 15.77 -10.95 -26.00
N GLN A 101 15.54 -9.64 -25.82
CA GLN A 101 15.77 -8.63 -26.84
C GLN A 101 17.23 -8.17 -26.98
N ARG A 102 18.15 -8.68 -26.15
CA ARG A 102 19.56 -8.31 -26.14
C ARG A 102 20.42 -9.32 -26.88
#